data_AF-A0A9D8FDK8-F1
#
_entry.id   AF-A0A9D8FDK8-F1
#
_cell.length_a   1.000
_cell.length_b   1.000
_cell.length_c   1.000
_cell.angle_alpha   90.00
_cell.angle_beta   90.00
_cell.angle_gamma   90.00
#
_symmetry.space_group_name_H-M   'P 1'
#
loop_
_entity.id
_entity.type
_entity.pdbx_description
1 polymer ?
#
loop_
_entity_poly.entity_id
_entity_poly.type
_entity_poly.pdbx_seq_one_letter_code
_entity_poly.pdbx_strand_id
1 'polypeptide(L)'
;MMDKDKLRKADIFSGSLIFLTGLFIVSQSLKMPMKDSWGGVQNVWFVSPAIFPLFVGAIIMLLGGMLIRTAVKEVGIKALKTLSSFILSRDFLQFLKLEKNLRFYAVVFILFSFVFLFIPRVDFFLAAIEFLLVFITMFYLNDRTMLVKLFLFYAAQVLIFILFLITGLNTFFSVYANYPGDWLVLSYILSFAVYVYQLTKDNPEFKKKYRISLIIAVISPLLVGMIFKYLLLVPMPFEGMLVELLDLVWYM
;
A
#
# COMPACT_ATOMS: atom_id res chain seq x y z
N MET A 1 -13.22 23.05 -11.90
CA MET A 1 -12.03 22.49 -12.57
C MET A 1 -10.87 23.44 -12.28
N MET A 2 -9.68 22.96 -11.92
CA MET A 2 -8.54 23.86 -11.64
C MET A 2 -8.05 24.52 -12.93
N ASP A 3 -7.52 25.75 -12.79
CA ASP A 3 -6.86 26.47 -13.87
C ASP A 3 -5.64 25.69 -14.39
N LYS A 4 -5.42 25.74 -15.70
CA LYS A 4 -4.33 25.04 -16.39
C LYS A 4 -2.97 25.43 -15.83
N ASP A 5 -2.73 26.70 -15.53
CA ASP A 5 -1.46 27.17 -14.97
C ASP A 5 -1.19 26.56 -13.58
N LYS A 6 -2.24 26.44 -12.76
CA LYS A 6 -2.15 25.81 -11.45
C LYS A 6 -1.87 24.31 -11.55
N LEU A 7 -2.50 23.63 -12.52
CA LEU A 7 -2.24 22.21 -12.80
C LEU A 7 -0.79 21.99 -13.24
N ARG A 8 -0.24 22.87 -14.08
CA ARG A 8 1.16 22.77 -14.49
C ARG A 8 2.15 23.05 -13.36
N LYS A 9 1.83 23.94 -12.41
CA LYS A 9 2.65 24.08 -11.19
C LYS A 9 2.61 22.81 -10.33
N ALA A 10 1.45 22.16 -10.24
CA ALA A 10 1.33 20.87 -9.58
C ALA A 10 2.14 19.78 -10.31
N ASP A 11 2.14 19.77 -11.64
CA ASP A 11 2.97 18.89 -12.47
C ASP A 11 4.46 19.07 -12.14
N ILE A 12 4.95 20.31 -12.04
CA ILE A 12 6.36 20.56 -11.63
C ILE A 12 6.63 19.93 -10.26
N PHE A 13 5.76 20.16 -9.27
CA PHE A 13 5.92 19.60 -7.93
C PHE A 13 5.91 18.06 -7.93
N SER A 14 4.89 17.44 -8.53
CA SER A 14 4.77 15.98 -8.58
C SER A 14 5.90 15.35 -9.40
N GLY A 15 6.29 15.97 -10.51
CA GLY A 15 7.40 15.54 -11.35
C GLY A 15 8.72 15.59 -10.61
N SER A 16 8.97 16.65 -9.82
CA SER A 16 10.14 16.75 -8.95
C SER A 16 10.17 15.66 -7.89
N LEU A 17 9.03 15.40 -7.22
CA LEU A 17 8.94 14.33 -6.22
C LEU A 17 9.22 12.97 -6.85
N ILE A 18 8.56 12.65 -7.97
CA ILE A 18 8.75 11.40 -8.74
C ILE A 18 10.22 11.25 -9.18
N PHE A 19 10.81 12.32 -9.72
CA PHE A 19 12.22 12.31 -10.15
C PHE A 19 13.16 11.99 -9.00
N LEU A 20 12.99 12.67 -7.85
CA LEU A 20 13.81 12.47 -6.67
C LEU A 20 13.61 11.07 -6.06
N THR A 21 12.39 10.54 -6.06
CA THR A 21 12.13 9.16 -5.64
C THR A 21 12.81 8.15 -6.56
N GLY A 22 12.71 8.32 -7.88
CA GLY A 22 13.41 7.47 -8.85
C GLY A 22 14.92 7.52 -8.65
N LEU A 23 15.49 8.71 -8.48
CA LEU A 23 16.90 8.92 -8.18
C LEU A 23 17.33 8.24 -6.88
N PHE A 24 16.51 8.33 -5.83
CA PHE A 24 16.75 7.66 -4.57
C PHE A 24 16.76 6.13 -4.73
N ILE A 25 15.78 5.56 -5.45
CA ILE A 25 15.74 4.12 -5.74
C ILE A 25 17.00 3.69 -6.48
N VAL A 26 17.38 4.40 -7.54
CA VAL A 26 18.61 4.13 -8.30
C VAL A 26 19.83 4.18 -7.38
N SER A 27 19.92 5.20 -6.52
CA SER A 27 21.02 5.36 -5.57
C SER A 27 21.13 4.20 -4.57
N GLN A 28 20.00 3.68 -4.05
CA GLN A 28 20.03 2.50 -3.18
C GLN A 28 20.34 1.22 -3.95
N SER A 29 19.80 1.08 -5.16
CA SER A 29 19.97 -0.13 -5.97
C SER A 29 21.41 -0.30 -6.45
N LEU A 30 22.14 0.80 -6.67
CA LEU A 30 23.58 0.76 -6.98
C LEU A 30 24.44 0.20 -5.83
N LYS A 31 23.92 0.14 -4.61
CA LYS A 31 24.61 -0.46 -3.44
C LYS A 31 24.33 -1.96 -3.30
N MET A 32 23.39 -2.51 -4.08
CA MET A 32 23.02 -3.92 -4.04
C MET A 32 23.98 -4.75 -4.92
N PRO A 33 24.19 -6.04 -4.60
CA PRO A 33 25.02 -6.91 -5.42
C PRO A 33 24.42 -7.03 -6.83
N MET A 34 25.26 -6.81 -7.84
CA MET A 34 24.86 -6.90 -9.26
C MET A 34 24.85 -8.33 -9.78
N LYS A 35 25.50 -9.25 -9.07
CA LYS A 35 25.57 -10.68 -9.36
C LYS A 35 25.45 -11.44 -8.05
N ASP A 36 24.60 -12.44 -8.03
CA ASP A 36 24.53 -13.43 -6.97
C ASP A 36 24.31 -14.81 -7.62
N SER A 37 24.42 -15.89 -6.87
CA SER A 37 24.13 -17.25 -7.33
C SER A 37 23.14 -17.91 -6.38
N TRP A 38 21.98 -18.31 -6.89
CA TRP A 38 20.96 -19.00 -6.10
C TRP A 38 20.58 -20.30 -6.80
N GLY A 39 20.70 -21.44 -6.11
CA GLY A 39 20.35 -22.76 -6.66
C GLY A 39 21.15 -23.21 -7.89
N GLY A 40 22.39 -22.72 -8.09
CA GLY A 40 23.25 -23.09 -9.23
C GLY A 40 22.93 -22.36 -10.54
N VAL A 41 21.95 -21.46 -10.55
CA VAL A 41 21.62 -20.61 -11.71
C VAL A 41 22.43 -19.31 -11.64
N GLN A 42 23.12 -18.97 -12.73
CA GLN A 42 23.97 -17.76 -12.84
C GLN A 42 23.33 -16.64 -13.69
N ASN A 43 22.04 -16.72 -14.00
CA ASN A 43 21.40 -15.72 -14.84
C ASN A 43 21.30 -14.39 -14.10
N VAL A 44 22.12 -13.43 -14.52
CA VAL A 44 22.23 -12.09 -13.90
C VAL A 44 20.86 -11.39 -13.78
N TRP A 45 19.92 -11.63 -14.69
CA TRP A 45 18.57 -11.03 -14.60
C TRP A 45 17.74 -11.57 -13.42
N PHE A 46 17.81 -12.88 -13.18
CA PHE A 46 17.03 -13.53 -12.11
C PHE A 46 17.71 -13.47 -10.75
N VAL A 47 19.03 -13.32 -10.75
CA VAL A 47 19.86 -13.44 -9.55
C VAL A 47 20.53 -12.13 -9.18
N SER A 48 20.14 -11.01 -9.80
CA SER A 48 20.60 -9.67 -9.41
C SER A 48 19.49 -8.92 -8.67
N PRO A 49 19.58 -8.80 -7.34
CA PRO A 49 18.65 -7.99 -6.55
C PRO A 49 18.58 -6.53 -7.02
N ALA A 50 19.64 -6.02 -7.68
CA ALA A 50 19.77 -4.62 -8.09
C ALA A 50 19.03 -4.27 -9.40
N ILE A 51 18.95 -5.20 -10.36
CA ILE A 51 18.54 -4.88 -11.75
C ILE A 51 17.10 -4.37 -11.82
N PHE A 52 16.17 -5.06 -11.16
CA PHE A 52 14.76 -4.68 -11.22
C PHE A 52 14.51 -3.30 -10.57
N PRO A 53 14.99 -3.04 -9.34
CA PRO A 53 14.95 -1.70 -8.75
C PRO A 53 15.63 -0.61 -9.60
N LEU A 54 16.78 -0.90 -10.22
CA LEU A 54 17.46 0.06 -11.12
C LEU A 54 16.60 0.43 -12.33
N PHE A 55 16.03 -0.58 -13.00
CA PHE A 55 15.19 -0.37 -14.17
C PHE A 55 13.94 0.45 -13.84
N VAL A 56 13.22 0.05 -12.79
CA VAL A 56 12.01 0.76 -12.32
C VAL A 56 12.36 2.17 -11.86
N GLY A 57 13.42 2.33 -11.05
CA GLY A 57 13.89 3.63 -10.58
C GLY A 57 14.29 4.56 -11.73
N ALA A 58 14.97 4.04 -12.75
CA ALA A 58 15.36 4.81 -13.94
C ALA A 58 14.14 5.27 -14.74
N ILE A 59 13.14 4.41 -14.97
CA ILE A 59 11.90 4.79 -15.65
C ILE A 59 11.16 5.86 -14.87
N ILE A 60 11.00 5.69 -13.54
CA ILE A 60 10.35 6.67 -12.67
C ILE A 60 11.08 8.02 -12.76
N MET A 61 12.41 8.00 -12.66
CA MET A 61 13.24 9.21 -12.78
C MET A 61 13.02 9.89 -14.14
N LEU A 62 13.06 9.14 -15.25
CA LEU A 62 12.84 9.68 -16.59
C LEU A 62 11.43 10.28 -16.76
N LEU A 63 10.39 9.58 -16.32
CA LEU A 63 9.01 10.06 -16.39
C LEU A 63 8.81 11.33 -15.56
N GLY A 64 9.38 11.39 -14.35
CA GLY A 64 9.39 12.60 -13.52
C GLY A 64 10.07 13.76 -14.24
N GLY A 65 11.22 13.52 -14.86
CA GLY A 65 11.94 14.52 -15.65
C GLY A 65 11.17 15.02 -16.87
N MET A 66 10.51 14.12 -17.60
CA MET A 66 9.64 14.47 -18.74
C MET A 66 8.44 15.33 -18.31
N LEU A 67 7.87 15.03 -17.15
CA LEU A 67 6.73 15.76 -16.60
C LEU A 67 7.13 17.18 -16.19
N ILE A 68 8.28 17.34 -15.50
CA ILE A 68 8.86 18.66 -15.20
C ILE A 68 9.14 19.43 -16.50
N ARG A 69 9.79 18.79 -17.48
CA ARG A 69 10.16 19.43 -18.76
C ARG A 69 8.93 19.95 -19.49
N THR A 70 7.86 19.16 -19.55
CA THR A 70 6.59 19.56 -20.20
C THR A 70 5.95 20.75 -19.47
N ALA A 71 5.89 20.70 -18.15
CA ALA A 71 5.28 21.76 -17.37
C ALA A 71 6.08 23.08 -17.40
N VAL A 72 7.41 23.01 -17.34
CA VAL A 72 8.29 24.19 -17.47
C VAL A 72 8.22 24.80 -18.87
N LYS A 73 8.06 23.98 -19.93
CA LYS A 73 7.84 24.48 -21.29
C LYS A 73 6.54 25.28 -21.42
N GLU A 74 5.48 24.89 -20.70
CA GLU A 74 4.18 25.56 -20.80
C GLU A 74 4.08 26.83 -19.94
N VAL A 75 4.54 26.81 -18.68
CA VAL A 75 4.38 27.97 -17.75
C VAL A 75 5.65 28.82 -17.63
N GLY A 76 6.74 28.35 -18.23
CA GLY A 76 8.04 29.02 -18.22
C GLY A 76 8.80 28.89 -16.89
N ILE A 77 10.09 29.23 -16.90
CA ILE A 77 10.99 29.14 -15.74
C ILE A 77 10.54 30.07 -14.60
N LYS A 78 9.79 31.14 -14.90
CA LYS A 78 9.20 32.03 -13.88
C LYS A 78 8.25 31.27 -12.93
N ALA A 79 7.62 30.19 -13.38
CA ALA A 79 6.75 29.35 -12.56
C ALA A 79 7.49 28.72 -11.37
N LEU A 80 8.76 28.34 -11.56
CA LEU A 80 9.61 27.76 -10.51
C LEU A 80 9.79 28.72 -9.33
N LYS A 81 9.93 30.03 -9.59
CA LYS A 81 10.03 31.05 -8.53
C LYS A 81 8.76 31.18 -7.71
N THR A 82 7.60 30.88 -8.31
CA THR A 82 6.29 30.93 -7.65
C THR A 82 5.83 29.56 -7.13
N LEU A 83 6.67 28.53 -7.22
CA LEU A 83 6.29 27.18 -6.81
C LEU A 83 6.18 27.08 -5.28
N SER A 84 7.07 27.74 -4.54
CA SER A 84 7.03 27.80 -3.08
C SER A 84 5.74 28.45 -2.57
N SER A 85 5.33 29.57 -3.17
CA SER A 85 4.08 30.25 -2.81
C SER A 85 2.85 29.41 -3.20
N PHE A 86 2.91 28.66 -4.30
CA PHE A 86 1.85 27.73 -4.67
C PHE A 86 1.72 26.57 -3.67
N ILE A 87 2.82 25.93 -3.24
CA ILE A 87 2.81 24.82 -2.27
C ILE A 87 2.16 25.24 -0.95
N LEU A 88 2.38 26.49 -0.51
CA LEU A 88 1.79 27.06 0.71
C LEU A 88 0.35 27.59 0.52
N SER A 89 -0.20 27.54 -0.69
CA SER A 89 -1.50 28.13 -1.00
C SER A 89 -2.68 27.18 -0.75
N ARG A 90 -3.88 27.75 -0.63
CA ARG A 90 -5.14 26.98 -0.60
C ARG A 90 -5.39 26.18 -1.88
N ASP A 91 -4.85 26.64 -3.02
CA ASP A 91 -4.97 25.94 -4.30
C ASP A 91 -4.25 24.59 -4.28
N PHE A 92 -3.10 24.51 -3.60
CA PHE A 92 -2.38 23.24 -3.42
C PHE A 92 -3.18 22.27 -2.53
N LEU A 93 -3.79 22.77 -1.45
CA LEU A 93 -4.71 21.94 -0.65
C LEU A 93 -5.92 21.45 -1.47
N GLN A 94 -6.43 22.26 -2.40
CA GLN A 94 -7.49 21.85 -3.32
C GLN A 94 -7.00 20.78 -4.29
N PHE A 95 -5.79 20.92 -4.82
CA PHE A 95 -5.12 19.90 -5.64
C PHE A 95 -4.99 18.58 -4.88
N LEU A 96 -4.50 18.58 -3.65
CA LEU A 96 -4.38 17.36 -2.83
C LEU A 96 -5.74 16.68 -2.58
N LYS A 97 -6.83 17.46 -2.52
CA LYS A 97 -8.20 16.96 -2.29
C LYS A 97 -8.92 16.49 -3.56
N LEU A 98 -8.27 16.56 -4.73
CA LEU A 98 -8.83 16.01 -5.97
C LEU A 98 -9.05 14.50 -5.81
N GLU A 99 -10.16 14.01 -6.33
CA GLU A 99 -10.55 12.60 -6.18
C GLU A 99 -9.49 11.63 -6.71
N LYS A 100 -8.89 11.95 -7.86
CA LYS A 100 -7.80 11.16 -8.46
C LYS A 100 -6.60 11.06 -7.52
N ASN A 101 -6.25 12.17 -6.87
CA ASN A 101 -5.11 12.24 -5.94
C ASN A 101 -5.41 11.48 -4.65
N LEU A 102 -6.63 11.62 -4.11
CA LEU A 102 -7.05 10.86 -2.94
C LEU A 102 -7.00 9.34 -3.19
N ARG A 103 -7.49 8.87 -4.35
CA ARG A 103 -7.39 7.46 -4.74
C ARG A 103 -5.94 7.01 -4.81
N PHE A 104 -5.07 7.83 -5.42
CA PHE A 104 -3.64 7.55 -5.48
C PHE A 104 -3.00 7.44 -4.08
N TYR A 105 -3.28 8.40 -3.18
CA TYR A 105 -2.77 8.35 -1.80
C TYR A 105 -3.27 7.14 -1.04
N ALA A 106 -4.54 6.77 -1.21
CA ALA A 106 -5.09 5.56 -0.61
C ALA A 106 -4.36 4.30 -1.11
N VAL A 107 -4.15 4.16 -2.43
CA VAL A 107 -3.38 3.02 -2.98
C VAL A 107 -1.97 2.97 -2.40
N VAL A 108 -1.24 4.08 -2.42
CA VAL A 108 0.14 4.15 -1.91
C VAL A 108 0.18 3.82 -0.42
N PHE A 109 -0.72 4.38 0.37
CA PHE A 109 -0.78 4.15 1.81
C PHE A 109 -1.12 2.69 2.16
N ILE A 110 -2.10 2.10 1.49
CA ILE A 110 -2.49 0.69 1.68
C ILE A 110 -1.33 -0.24 1.29
N LEU A 111 -0.70 -0.02 0.13
CA LEU A 111 0.45 -0.84 -0.28
C LEU A 111 1.64 -0.67 0.67
N PHE A 112 1.95 0.56 1.09
CA PHE A 112 3.08 0.84 1.96
C PHE A 112 2.89 0.20 3.34
N SER A 113 1.71 0.34 3.93
CA SER A 113 1.37 -0.31 5.20
C SER A 113 1.35 -1.83 5.07
N PHE A 114 0.75 -2.39 4.01
CA PHE A 114 0.81 -3.83 3.78
C PHE A 114 2.25 -4.36 3.72
N VAL A 115 3.08 -3.79 2.83
CA VAL A 115 4.44 -4.30 2.58
C VAL A 115 5.40 -4.06 3.75
N PHE A 116 5.42 -2.85 4.30
CA PHE A 116 6.45 -2.47 5.26
C PHE A 116 6.02 -2.62 6.72
N LEU A 117 4.71 -2.63 7.00
CA LEU A 117 4.20 -2.74 8.36
C LEU A 117 3.70 -4.16 8.65
N PHE A 118 2.72 -4.65 7.87
CA PHE A 118 1.97 -5.86 8.19
C PHE A 118 2.69 -7.15 7.78
N ILE A 119 3.13 -7.29 6.51
CA ILE A 119 3.80 -8.52 6.01
C ILE A 119 4.90 -9.03 6.94
N PRO A 120 5.84 -8.21 7.44
CA PRO A 120 6.95 -8.73 8.25
C PRO A 120 6.61 -8.97 9.73
N ARG A 121 5.38 -8.72 10.18
CA ARG A 121 5.03 -8.69 11.62
C ARG A 121 3.76 -9.44 12.00
N VAL A 122 2.93 -9.79 11.02
CA VAL A 122 1.61 -10.38 11.22
C VAL A 122 1.49 -11.56 10.28
N ASP A 123 0.74 -12.58 10.69
CA ASP A 123 0.39 -13.72 9.86
C ASP A 123 0.03 -13.28 8.43
N PHE A 124 0.72 -13.86 7.44
CA PHE A 124 0.58 -13.47 6.04
C PHE A 124 -0.86 -13.53 5.54
N PHE A 125 -1.65 -14.53 5.95
CA PHE A 125 -3.04 -14.63 5.51
C PHE A 125 -3.89 -13.50 6.09
N LEU A 126 -3.72 -13.17 7.38
CA LEU A 126 -4.45 -12.06 7.99
C LEU A 126 -4.07 -10.73 7.35
N ALA A 127 -2.77 -10.49 7.13
CA ALA A 127 -2.29 -9.29 6.45
C ALA A 127 -2.86 -9.18 5.02
N ALA A 128 -2.92 -10.28 4.28
CA ALA A 128 -3.47 -10.32 2.93
C ALA A 128 -5.00 -10.13 2.91
N ILE A 129 -5.73 -10.71 3.86
CA ILE A 129 -7.18 -10.53 4.00
C ILE A 129 -7.50 -9.08 4.32
N GLU A 130 -6.81 -8.47 5.29
CA GLU A 130 -6.99 -7.05 5.63
C GLU A 130 -6.68 -6.18 4.41
N PHE A 131 -5.54 -6.40 3.76
CA PHE A 131 -5.14 -5.66 2.55
C PHE A 131 -6.22 -5.72 1.47
N LEU A 132 -6.68 -6.92 1.08
CA LEU A 132 -7.69 -7.06 0.04
C LEU A 132 -9.05 -6.50 0.46
N LEU A 133 -9.44 -6.68 1.72
CA LEU A 133 -10.71 -6.17 2.22
C LEU A 133 -10.75 -4.64 2.13
N VAL A 134 -9.69 -3.99 2.61
CA VAL A 134 -9.52 -2.54 2.58
C VAL A 134 -9.43 -2.05 1.13
N PHE A 135 -8.56 -2.65 0.33
CA PHE A 135 -8.30 -2.25 -1.05
C PHE A 135 -9.55 -2.39 -1.93
N ILE A 136 -10.14 -3.60 -2.01
CA ILE A 136 -11.29 -3.85 -2.88
C ILE A 136 -12.47 -2.97 -2.44
N THR A 137 -12.76 -2.87 -1.13
CA THR A 137 -13.90 -2.10 -0.66
C THR A 137 -13.78 -0.61 -0.99
N MET A 138 -12.60 -0.01 -0.79
CA MET A 138 -12.38 1.41 -1.06
C MET A 138 -12.59 1.77 -2.54
N PHE A 139 -12.17 0.90 -3.46
CA PHE A 139 -12.20 1.21 -4.90
C PHE A 139 -13.42 0.63 -5.63
N TYR A 140 -13.98 -0.50 -5.17
CA TYR A 140 -15.13 -1.14 -5.81
C TYR A 140 -16.46 -0.43 -5.50
N LEU A 141 -16.59 0.18 -4.32
CA LEU A 141 -17.75 1.02 -4.00
C LEU A 141 -17.83 2.26 -4.90
N ASN A 142 -16.67 2.77 -5.35
CA ASN A 142 -16.53 3.87 -6.31
C ASN A 142 -17.27 5.16 -5.90
N ASP A 143 -17.35 5.45 -4.60
CA ASP A 143 -17.91 6.69 -4.05
C ASP A 143 -16.85 7.49 -3.28
N ARG A 144 -16.76 8.80 -3.56
CA ARG A 144 -15.74 9.67 -2.95
C ARG A 144 -15.91 9.81 -1.44
N THR A 145 -17.13 9.92 -0.96
CA THR A 145 -17.41 10.12 0.47
C THR A 145 -17.07 8.85 1.25
N MET A 146 -17.41 7.69 0.70
CA MET A 146 -17.03 6.39 1.25
C MET A 146 -15.52 6.20 1.24
N LEU A 147 -14.85 6.54 0.13
CA LEU A 147 -13.38 6.46 0.05
C LEU A 147 -12.70 7.23 1.18
N VAL A 148 -13.11 8.48 1.45
CA VAL A 148 -12.54 9.29 2.54
C VAL A 148 -12.79 8.63 3.90
N LYS A 149 -14.03 8.22 4.19
CA LYS A 149 -14.40 7.61 5.47
C LYS A 149 -13.61 6.34 5.74
N LEU A 150 -13.57 5.44 4.75
CA LEU A 150 -12.83 4.18 4.85
C LEU A 150 -11.33 4.43 4.96
N PHE A 151 -10.78 5.35 4.18
CA PHE A 151 -9.36 5.69 4.22
C PHE A 151 -8.94 6.20 5.60
N LEU A 152 -9.71 7.11 6.19
CA LEU A 152 -9.44 7.63 7.54
C LEU A 152 -9.56 6.53 8.61
N PHE A 153 -10.55 5.66 8.49
CA PHE A 153 -10.74 4.54 9.42
C PHE A 153 -9.55 3.56 9.35
N TYR A 154 -9.12 3.19 8.15
CA TYR A 154 -7.94 2.35 7.95
C TYR A 154 -6.64 3.04 8.41
N ALA A 155 -6.48 4.34 8.12
CA ALA A 155 -5.34 5.11 8.60
C ALA A 155 -5.26 5.16 10.13
N ALA A 156 -6.40 5.19 10.82
CA ALA A 156 -6.46 5.06 12.27
C ALA A 156 -5.99 3.67 12.74
N GLN A 157 -6.42 2.58 12.09
CA GLN A 157 -5.95 1.22 12.40
C GLN A 157 -4.42 1.10 12.23
N VAL A 158 -3.87 1.62 11.13
CA VAL A 158 -2.43 1.67 10.89
C VAL A 158 -1.70 2.48 11.98
N LEU A 159 -2.23 3.64 12.37
CA LEU A 159 -1.65 4.45 13.44
C LEU A 159 -1.66 3.72 14.79
N ILE A 160 -2.78 3.07 15.15
CA ILE A 160 -2.90 2.26 16.36
C ILE A 160 -1.87 1.13 16.35
N PHE A 161 -1.68 0.47 15.20
CA PHE A 161 -0.68 -0.59 15.06
C PHE A 161 0.75 -0.06 15.25
N ILE A 162 1.08 1.09 14.67
CA ILE A 162 2.38 1.74 14.86
C ILE A 162 2.61 2.07 16.35
N LEU A 163 1.60 2.63 17.02
CA LEU A 163 1.67 2.92 18.45
C LEU A 163 1.84 1.65 19.28
N PHE A 164 1.12 0.58 18.94
CA PHE A 164 1.23 -0.73 19.58
C PHE A 164 2.66 -1.30 19.50
N LEU A 165 3.36 -1.08 18.37
CA LEU A 165 4.76 -1.48 18.21
C LEU A 165 5.72 -0.60 19.01
N ILE A 166 5.60 0.73 18.89
CA ILE A 166 6.56 1.67 19.50
C ILE A 166 6.47 1.67 21.04
N THR A 167 5.27 1.48 21.59
CA THR A 167 5.05 1.42 23.04
C THR A 167 5.56 0.13 23.70
N GLY A 168 5.97 -0.87 22.92
CA GLY A 168 6.35 -2.19 23.45
C GLY A 168 5.16 -3.01 23.96
N LEU A 169 3.92 -2.63 23.63
CA LEU A 169 2.75 -3.41 24.00
C LEU A 169 2.80 -4.82 23.39
N ASN A 170 3.37 -4.96 22.20
CA ASN A 170 3.58 -6.27 21.57
C ASN A 170 4.36 -7.24 22.47
N THR A 171 5.45 -6.78 23.10
CA THR A 171 6.28 -7.62 23.99
C THR A 171 5.63 -7.82 25.35
N PHE A 172 4.85 -6.85 25.83
CA PHE A 172 4.07 -7.00 27.05
C PHE A 172 2.98 -8.08 26.89
N PHE A 173 2.21 -8.03 25.81
CA PHE A 173 1.12 -8.98 25.57
C PHE A 173 1.61 -10.37 25.16
N SER A 174 2.81 -10.50 24.59
CA SER A 174 3.37 -11.82 24.27
C SER A 174 3.61 -12.71 25.49
N VAL A 175 3.60 -12.16 26.71
CA VAL A 175 3.64 -12.93 27.97
C VAL A 175 2.31 -13.63 28.24
N TYR A 176 1.20 -13.05 27.78
CA TYR A 176 -0.16 -13.51 28.10
C TYR A 176 -0.86 -14.22 26.94
N ALA A 177 -0.52 -13.87 25.70
CA ALA A 177 -1.15 -14.42 24.50
C ALA A 177 -0.10 -14.63 23.40
N ASN A 178 -0.17 -15.77 22.73
CA ASN A 178 0.60 -16.00 21.51
C ASN A 178 0.07 -15.08 20.40
N TYR A 179 0.98 -14.60 19.56
CA TYR A 179 0.68 -13.77 18.38
C TYR A 179 -0.22 -12.54 18.65
N PRO A 180 0.15 -11.64 19.58
CA PRO A 180 -0.69 -10.50 19.92
C PRO A 180 -0.93 -9.53 18.74
N GLY A 181 0.01 -9.45 17.78
CA GLY A 181 -0.19 -8.71 16.53
C GLY A 181 -1.28 -9.29 15.63
N ASP A 182 -1.42 -10.61 15.59
CA ASP A 182 -2.42 -11.31 14.77
C ASP A 182 -3.82 -11.10 15.33
N TRP A 183 -3.97 -11.15 16.66
CA TRP A 183 -5.23 -10.82 17.32
C TRP A 183 -5.66 -9.38 17.07
N LEU A 184 -4.70 -8.45 17.09
CA LEU A 184 -4.97 -7.05 16.80
C LEU A 184 -5.45 -6.87 15.34
N VAL A 185 -4.78 -7.48 14.38
CA VAL A 185 -5.20 -7.42 12.96
C VAL A 185 -6.52 -8.13 12.73
N LEU A 186 -6.80 -9.25 13.39
CA LEU A 186 -8.10 -9.90 13.34
C LEU A 186 -9.21 -8.93 13.82
N SER A 187 -8.95 -8.19 14.89
CA SER A 187 -9.86 -7.14 15.36
C SER A 187 -10.03 -6.01 14.33
N TYR A 188 -8.99 -5.68 13.57
CA TYR A 188 -9.07 -4.70 12.48
C TYR A 188 -9.93 -5.18 11.32
N ILE A 189 -9.78 -6.44 10.91
CA ILE A 189 -10.61 -7.05 9.86
C ILE A 189 -12.08 -7.02 10.28
N LEU A 190 -12.39 -7.45 11.52
CA LEU A 190 -13.76 -7.46 12.03
C LEU A 190 -14.34 -6.05 12.16
N SER A 191 -13.62 -5.12 12.77
CA SER A 191 -14.08 -3.74 12.94
C SER A 191 -14.26 -3.02 11.60
N PHE A 192 -13.36 -3.24 10.64
CA PHE A 192 -13.50 -2.70 9.28
C PHE A 192 -14.71 -3.29 8.56
N ALA A 193 -14.91 -4.61 8.63
CA ALA A 193 -16.06 -5.27 8.04
C ALA A 193 -17.38 -4.72 8.62
N VAL A 194 -17.48 -4.62 9.95
CA VAL A 194 -18.66 -4.05 10.63
C VAL A 194 -18.88 -2.60 10.22
N TYR A 195 -17.82 -1.79 10.17
CA TYR A 195 -17.90 -0.39 9.78
C TYR A 195 -18.42 -0.21 8.34
N VAL A 196 -17.88 -0.97 7.38
CA VAL A 196 -18.36 -0.95 5.99
C VAL A 196 -19.81 -1.41 5.90
N TYR A 197 -20.18 -2.46 6.62
CA TYR A 197 -21.57 -2.92 6.66
C TYR A 197 -22.51 -1.81 7.15
N GLN A 198 -22.15 -1.11 8.22
CA GLN A 198 -22.94 0.02 8.74
C GLN A 198 -23.08 1.16 7.72
N LEU A 199 -22.06 1.43 6.91
CA LEU A 199 -22.09 2.46 5.87
C LEU A 199 -22.89 2.05 4.63
N THR A 200 -23.06 0.74 4.39
CA THR A 200 -23.65 0.20 3.15
C THR A 200 -25.02 -0.45 3.35
N LYS A 201 -25.46 -0.70 4.60
CA LYS A 201 -26.69 -1.42 4.93
C LYS A 201 -27.97 -0.84 4.30
N ASP A 202 -28.03 0.49 4.15
CA ASP A 202 -29.22 1.21 3.69
C ASP A 202 -29.30 1.28 2.15
N ASN A 203 -28.23 0.93 1.43
CA ASN A 203 -28.19 0.94 -0.03
C ASN A 203 -27.98 -0.50 -0.58
N PRO A 204 -28.95 -1.08 -1.29
CA PRO A 204 -28.86 -2.46 -1.78
C PRO A 204 -27.72 -2.68 -2.77
N GLU A 205 -27.36 -1.67 -3.58
CA GLU A 205 -26.25 -1.76 -4.53
C GLU A 205 -24.91 -1.84 -3.78
N PHE A 206 -24.70 -0.96 -2.81
CA PHE A 206 -23.47 -0.97 -1.99
C PHE A 206 -23.37 -2.23 -1.14
N LYS A 207 -24.49 -2.73 -0.60
CA LYS A 207 -24.52 -3.99 0.14
C LYS A 207 -24.11 -5.18 -0.73
N LYS A 208 -24.57 -5.23 -1.99
CA LYS A 208 -24.13 -6.26 -2.95
C LYS A 208 -22.64 -6.16 -3.22
N LYS A 209 -22.14 -4.95 -3.50
CA LYS A 209 -20.71 -4.72 -3.75
C LYS A 209 -19.86 -5.12 -2.55
N TYR A 210 -20.25 -4.73 -1.34
CA TYR A 210 -19.56 -5.09 -0.09
C TYR A 210 -19.52 -6.61 0.12
N ARG A 211 -20.62 -7.33 -0.10
CA ARG A 211 -20.64 -8.80 0.01
C ARG A 211 -19.63 -9.45 -0.94
N ILE A 212 -19.56 -8.97 -2.18
CA ILE A 212 -18.58 -9.46 -3.16
C ILE A 212 -17.15 -9.15 -2.68
N SER A 213 -16.89 -7.92 -2.22
CA SER A 213 -15.58 -7.54 -1.68
C SER A 213 -15.15 -8.43 -0.52
N LEU A 214 -16.06 -8.72 0.43
CA LEU A 214 -15.77 -9.55 1.59
C LEU A 214 -15.45 -11.00 1.20
N ILE A 215 -16.24 -11.58 0.29
CA ILE A 215 -16.02 -12.95 -0.20
C ILE A 215 -14.66 -13.04 -0.89
N ILE A 216 -14.35 -12.14 -1.82
CA ILE A 216 -13.09 -12.16 -2.56
C ILE A 216 -11.91 -11.92 -1.61
N ALA A 217 -12.02 -10.95 -0.71
CA ALA A 217 -10.93 -10.60 0.22
C ALA A 217 -10.56 -11.74 1.17
N VAL A 218 -11.51 -12.60 1.54
CA VAL A 218 -11.26 -13.75 2.43
C VAL A 218 -10.85 -14.98 1.63
N ILE A 219 -11.60 -15.32 0.58
CA ILE A 219 -11.37 -16.56 -0.18
C ILE A 219 -10.07 -16.50 -0.96
N SER A 220 -9.73 -15.37 -1.59
CA SER A 220 -8.55 -15.29 -2.45
C SER A 220 -7.23 -15.55 -1.70
N PRO A 221 -6.93 -14.90 -0.55
CA PRO A 221 -5.72 -15.19 0.20
C PRO A 221 -5.68 -16.61 0.75
N LEU A 222 -6.81 -17.15 1.21
CA LEU A 222 -6.88 -18.52 1.71
C LEU A 222 -6.57 -19.53 0.61
N LEU A 223 -7.25 -19.44 -0.53
CA LEU A 223 -7.02 -20.36 -1.65
C LEU A 223 -5.59 -20.25 -2.19
N VAL A 224 -5.13 -19.04 -2.50
CA VAL A 224 -3.80 -18.83 -3.08
C VAL A 224 -2.73 -19.20 -2.04
N GLY A 225 -2.85 -18.74 -0.80
CA GLY A 225 -1.89 -19.03 0.25
C GLY A 225 -1.79 -20.53 0.55
N MET A 226 -2.93 -21.25 0.59
CA MET A 226 -2.91 -22.71 0.78
C MET A 226 -2.23 -23.44 -0.39
N ILE A 227 -2.50 -23.05 -1.64
CA ILE A 227 -1.82 -23.63 -2.80
C ILE A 227 -0.31 -23.41 -2.71
N PHE A 228 0.13 -22.18 -2.38
CA PHE A 228 1.54 -21.86 -2.29
C PHE A 228 2.23 -22.60 -1.13
N LYS A 229 1.64 -22.61 0.07
CA LYS A 229 2.25 -23.26 1.24
C LYS A 229 2.21 -24.78 1.15
N TYR A 230 1.06 -25.39 0.86
CA TYR A 230 0.88 -26.83 1.02
C TYR A 230 1.09 -27.63 -0.27
N LEU A 231 0.83 -27.04 -1.45
CA LEU A 231 1.05 -27.74 -2.72
C LEU A 231 2.41 -27.41 -3.33
N LEU A 232 2.86 -26.16 -3.23
CA LEU A 232 4.13 -25.71 -3.81
C LEU A 232 5.27 -25.62 -2.78
N LEU A 233 4.99 -25.84 -1.49
CA LEU A 233 5.98 -25.81 -0.40
C LEU A 233 6.76 -24.49 -0.31
N VAL A 234 6.09 -23.38 -0.65
CA VAL A 234 6.67 -22.04 -0.56
C VAL A 234 6.47 -21.52 0.87
N PRO A 235 7.56 -21.16 1.58
CA PRO A 235 7.44 -20.59 2.93
C PRO A 235 6.74 -19.23 2.89
N MET A 236 5.88 -18.98 3.87
CA MET A 236 5.19 -17.69 3.96
C MET A 236 6.13 -16.61 4.56
N PRO A 237 5.97 -15.33 4.18
CA PRO A 237 6.84 -14.26 4.68
C PRO A 237 6.89 -14.13 6.20
N PHE A 238 5.74 -14.32 6.85
CA PHE A 238 5.60 -14.38 8.30
C PHE A 238 4.51 -15.41 8.63
N GLU A 239 4.86 -16.38 9.46
CA GLU A 239 3.98 -17.47 9.88
C GLU A 239 3.49 -17.18 11.30
N GLY A 240 2.17 -17.03 11.43
CA GLY A 240 1.53 -16.68 12.69
C GLY A 240 0.38 -17.64 13.03
N MET A 241 -0.61 -17.11 13.73
CA MET A 241 -1.72 -17.87 14.29
C MET A 241 -2.51 -18.65 13.24
N LEU A 242 -2.81 -18.06 12.08
CA LEU A 242 -3.66 -18.74 11.08
C LEU A 242 -2.88 -19.82 10.36
N VAL A 243 -1.61 -19.55 10.06
CA VAL A 243 -0.69 -20.53 9.49
C VAL A 243 -0.52 -21.73 10.41
N GLU A 244 -0.29 -21.50 11.71
CA GLU A 244 -0.16 -22.58 12.69
C GLU A 244 -1.45 -23.43 12.77
N LEU A 245 -2.62 -22.79 12.76
CA LEU A 245 -3.91 -23.48 12.72
C LEU A 245 -4.06 -24.33 11.45
N LEU A 246 -3.66 -23.82 10.29
CA LEU A 246 -3.73 -24.56 9.03
C LEU A 246 -2.71 -25.72 8.99
N ASP A 247 -1.53 -25.54 9.57
CA ASP A 247 -0.52 -26.61 9.70
C ASP A 247 -1.04 -27.74 10.58
N LEU A 248 -1.68 -27.41 11.70
CA LEU A 248 -2.36 -28.39 12.54
C LEU A 248 -3.42 -29.19 11.76
N VAL A 249 -4.21 -28.53 10.91
CA VAL A 249 -5.25 -29.21 10.11
C VAL A 249 -4.66 -30.06 8.97
N TRP A 250 -3.56 -29.63 8.36
CA TRP A 250 -2.99 -30.31 7.19
C TRP A 250 -2.13 -31.53 7.56
N TYR A 251 -1.40 -31.44 8.68
CA TYR A 251 -0.46 -32.49 9.10
C TYR A 251 -1.03 -33.49 10.12
N MET A 252 -2.22 -33.24 10.66
CA MET A 252 -2.99 -34.23 11.44
C MET A 252 -3.83 -35.13 10.53
#